data_AF-A0A956LK28-F1
#
_entry.id   AF-A0A956LK28-F1
#
_cell.length_a   1.000
_cell.length_b   1.000
_cell.length_c   1.000
_cell.angle_alpha   90.00
_cell.angle_beta   90.00
_cell.angle_gamma   90.00
#
_symmetry.space_group_name_H-M   'P 1'
#
loop_
_entity.id
_entity.type
_entity.pdbx_description
1 polymer ?
#
loop_
_entity_poly.entity_id
_entity_poly.type
_entity_poly.pdbx_seq_one_letter_code
_entity_poly.pdbx_strand_id
1 'polypeptide(L)'
;MKRVSPRSCRRALRGALGVAVALAVAAPAPRVLAASLAPSSSDERVKRAEELYAKGTSKFETADYKAAIELWSEAYTVVPADPAYGEIKALLLYNIATAREKAFEVYGEVSELRQAEILLGNFEKSIPSIYQEESERAAELSKVRERKAKIAE
;
A
#
# COMPACT_ATOMS: atom_id res chain seq x y z
N MET A 1 -19.38 -32.36 -43.30
CA MET A 1 -20.85 -32.57 -43.15
C MET A 1 -21.13 -32.55 -41.66
N LYS A 2 -21.99 -31.74 -41.04
CA LYS A 2 -23.27 -31.14 -41.43
C LYS A 2 -23.40 -29.73 -40.81
N ARG A 3 -23.91 -28.79 -41.60
CA ARG A 3 -24.63 -27.60 -41.10
C ARG A 3 -25.93 -28.07 -40.45
N VAL A 4 -26.44 -27.42 -39.41
CA VAL A 4 -27.87 -27.04 -39.26
C VAL A 4 -27.95 -25.92 -38.21
N SER A 5 -28.72 -24.89 -38.56
CA SER A 5 -28.90 -23.60 -37.92
C SER A 5 -30.13 -23.59 -36.95
N PRO A 6 -30.87 -22.47 -36.79
CA PRO A 6 -31.09 -21.78 -35.51
C PRO A 6 -32.53 -21.95 -35.02
N ARG A 7 -32.85 -21.44 -33.82
CA ARG A 7 -34.24 -21.21 -33.42
C ARG A 7 -34.43 -19.85 -32.78
N SER A 8 -34.80 -18.90 -33.65
CA SER A 8 -35.57 -17.72 -33.33
C SER A 8 -36.95 -18.13 -32.80
N CYS A 9 -37.50 -17.43 -31.80
CA CYS A 9 -38.94 -17.42 -31.59
C CYS A 9 -39.39 -16.01 -31.18
N ARG A 10 -40.16 -15.39 -32.08
CA ARG A 10 -40.90 -14.14 -31.89
C ARG A 10 -42.18 -14.44 -31.12
N ARG A 11 -42.66 -13.49 -30.31
CA ARG A 11 -44.08 -13.21 -29.95
C ARG A 11 -44.06 -12.11 -28.89
N ALA A 12 -44.99 -11.17 -28.79
CA ALA A 12 -46.03 -10.67 -29.67
C ALA A 12 -46.46 -9.31 -29.08
N LEU A 13 -46.78 -8.36 -29.94
CA LEU A 13 -47.40 -7.08 -29.60
C LEU A 13 -48.90 -7.28 -29.37
N ARG A 14 -49.46 -6.68 -28.31
CA ARG A 14 -50.88 -6.31 -28.05
C ARG A 14 -50.91 -5.89 -26.57
N GLY A 15 -51.21 -4.66 -26.17
CA GLY A 15 -52.27 -3.76 -26.59
C GLY A 15 -53.18 -3.56 -25.37
N ALA A 16 -53.21 -2.36 -24.78
CA ALA A 16 -54.31 -1.85 -23.96
C ALA A 16 -54.04 -0.39 -23.59
N LEU A 17 -54.84 0.48 -24.19
CA LEU A 17 -55.02 1.88 -23.84
C LEU A 17 -55.75 1.93 -22.49
N GLY A 18 -55.16 2.60 -21.49
CA GLY A 18 -55.77 2.80 -20.18
C GLY A 18 -55.30 4.11 -19.60
N VAL A 19 -56.08 5.18 -19.80
CA VAL A 19 -55.90 6.47 -19.14
C VAL A 19 -56.29 6.30 -17.68
N ALA A 20 -55.30 6.29 -16.79
CA ALA A 20 -55.50 6.42 -15.36
C ALA A 20 -54.93 7.77 -14.92
N VAL A 21 -55.83 8.72 -14.66
CA VAL A 21 -55.52 9.97 -13.95
C VAL A 21 -55.25 9.59 -12.50
N ALA A 22 -53.98 9.46 -12.14
CA ALA A 22 -53.56 9.32 -10.76
C ALA A 22 -53.22 10.72 -10.21
N LEU A 23 -53.93 11.12 -9.16
CA LEU A 23 -53.60 12.30 -8.36
C LEU A 23 -52.14 12.21 -7.89
N ALA A 24 -51.31 13.16 -8.33
CA ALA A 24 -49.97 13.32 -7.84
C ALA A 24 -50.01 13.90 -6.41
N VAL A 25 -50.05 13.02 -5.41
CA VAL A 25 -49.62 13.37 -4.05
C VAL A 25 -48.09 13.45 -4.10
N ALA A 26 -47.56 14.67 -4.12
CA ALA A 26 -46.13 14.92 -4.02
C ALA A 26 -45.63 14.51 -2.63
N ALA A 27 -45.23 13.24 -2.48
CA ALA A 27 -44.47 12.79 -1.34
C ALA A 27 -43.06 13.41 -1.40
N PRO A 28 -42.53 14.00 -0.31
CA PRO A 28 -41.15 14.42 -0.27
C PRO A 28 -40.27 13.16 -0.35
N ALA A 29 -39.61 12.97 -1.50
CA ALA A 29 -38.64 11.89 -1.64
C ALA A 29 -37.57 12.05 -0.55
N PRO A 30 -37.24 10.99 0.21
CA PRO A 30 -36.12 11.04 1.11
C PRO A 30 -34.87 11.29 0.26
N ARG A 31 -34.21 12.44 0.49
CA ARG A 31 -32.85 12.65 0.01
C ARG A 31 -31.97 11.64 0.74
N VAL A 32 -31.86 10.45 0.15
CA VAL A 32 -30.78 9.53 0.48
C VAL A 32 -29.52 10.30 0.14
N LEU A 33 -28.83 10.77 1.18
CA LEU A 33 -27.46 11.23 1.09
C LEU A 33 -26.68 10.02 0.56
N ALA A 34 -26.51 9.95 -0.75
CA ALA A 34 -25.51 9.10 -1.37
C ALA A 34 -24.17 9.60 -0.83
N ALA A 35 -23.73 9.02 0.28
CA ALA A 35 -22.38 9.16 0.77
C ALA A 35 -21.47 8.78 -0.40
N SER A 36 -20.69 9.76 -0.86
CA SER A 36 -19.79 9.64 -1.98
C SER A 36 -18.88 8.42 -1.79
N LEU A 37 -18.94 7.47 -2.72
CA LEU A 37 -18.04 6.30 -2.79
C LEU A 37 -16.65 6.65 -3.37
N ALA A 38 -16.29 7.94 -3.43
CA ALA A 38 -14.97 8.35 -3.88
C ALA A 38 -13.91 7.93 -2.83
N PRO A 39 -12.81 7.28 -3.25
CA PRO A 39 -11.74 6.93 -2.32
C PRO A 39 -11.19 8.19 -1.64
N SER A 40 -10.86 8.07 -0.36
CA SER A 40 -10.21 9.18 0.35
C SER A 40 -8.82 9.40 -0.24
N SER A 41 -8.35 10.66 -0.23
CA SER A 41 -6.97 11.00 -0.62
C SER A 41 -5.90 10.21 0.16
N SER A 42 -6.23 9.73 1.37
CA SER A 42 -5.38 8.84 2.14
C SER A 42 -5.21 7.48 1.47
N ASP A 43 -6.31 6.91 0.97
CA ASP A 43 -6.37 5.56 0.44
C ASP A 43 -5.62 5.49 -0.90
N GLU A 44 -5.75 6.53 -1.72
CA GLU A 44 -4.98 6.67 -2.96
C GLU A 44 -3.47 6.78 -2.69
N ARG A 45 -3.08 7.53 -1.65
CA ARG A 45 -1.66 7.65 -1.25
C ARG A 45 -1.10 6.33 -0.74
N VAL A 46 -1.86 5.58 0.07
CA VAL A 46 -1.44 4.25 0.55
C VAL A 46 -1.32 3.28 -0.60
N LYS A 47 -2.30 3.24 -1.51
CA LYS A 47 -2.23 2.40 -2.71
C LYS A 47 -1.00 2.73 -3.57
N ARG A 48 -0.69 4.01 -3.75
CA ARG A 48 0.55 4.43 -4.45
C ARG A 48 1.80 3.95 -3.72
N ALA A 49 1.82 4.02 -2.38
CA ALA A 49 2.93 3.50 -1.59
C ALA A 49 3.12 1.99 -1.80
N GLU A 50 2.04 1.21 -1.84
CA GLU A 50 2.07 -0.23 -2.11
C GLU A 50 2.62 -0.56 -3.51
N GLU A 51 2.21 0.20 -4.53
CA GLU A 51 2.73 0.04 -5.89
C GLU A 51 4.24 0.34 -5.97
N LEU A 52 4.68 1.42 -5.31
CA LEU A 52 6.10 1.77 -5.22
C LEU A 52 6.88 0.72 -4.42
N TYR A 53 6.30 0.21 -3.33
CA TYR A 53 6.86 -0.87 -2.53
C TYR A 53 7.11 -2.11 -3.37
N ALA A 54 6.10 -2.57 -4.12
CA ALA A 54 6.20 -3.76 -4.97
C ALA A 54 7.26 -3.60 -6.07
N LYS A 55 7.34 -2.42 -6.70
CA LYS A 55 8.41 -2.12 -7.66
C LYS A 55 9.79 -2.14 -7.00
N GLY A 56 9.92 -1.53 -5.82
CA GLY A 56 11.18 -1.52 -5.06
C GLY A 56 11.62 -2.93 -4.67
N THR A 57 10.68 -3.80 -4.29
CA THR A 57 10.95 -5.22 -4.02
C THR A 57 11.50 -5.92 -5.26
N SER A 58 10.88 -5.74 -6.43
CA SER A 58 11.39 -6.31 -7.67
C SER A 58 12.83 -5.84 -7.97
N LYS A 59 13.14 -4.55 -7.72
CA LYS A 59 14.50 -4.03 -7.88
C LYS A 59 15.49 -4.65 -6.90
N PHE A 60 15.11 -4.77 -5.64
CA PHE A 60 15.91 -5.40 -4.60
C PHE A 60 16.22 -6.86 -4.94
N GLU A 61 15.22 -7.62 -5.39
CA GLU A 61 15.38 -9.02 -5.80
C GLU A 61 16.34 -9.19 -6.98
N THR A 62 16.41 -8.22 -7.88
CA THR A 62 17.37 -8.19 -9.01
C THR A 62 18.72 -7.56 -8.67
N ALA A 63 19.02 -7.36 -7.38
CA ALA A 63 20.23 -6.68 -6.88
C ALA A 63 20.43 -5.23 -7.37
N ASP A 64 19.38 -4.60 -7.88
CA ASP A 64 19.35 -3.17 -8.24
C ASP A 64 19.00 -2.36 -6.97
N TYR A 65 19.90 -2.43 -5.99
CA TYR A 65 19.65 -1.90 -4.64
C TYR A 65 19.47 -0.38 -4.64
N LYS A 66 20.15 0.35 -5.52
CA LYS A 66 19.97 1.81 -5.65
C LYS A 66 18.56 2.16 -6.12
N ALA A 67 18.04 1.46 -7.15
CA ALA A 67 16.66 1.68 -7.58
C ALA A 67 15.63 1.26 -6.51
N ALA A 68 15.91 0.20 -5.74
CA ALA A 68 15.05 -0.19 -4.62
C ALA A 68 14.98 0.91 -3.54
N ILE A 69 16.13 1.48 -3.17
CA ILE A 69 16.23 2.60 -2.22
C ILE A 69 15.39 3.79 -2.70
N GLU A 70 15.49 4.16 -3.97
CA GLU A 70 14.72 5.27 -4.54
C GLU A 70 13.21 5.03 -4.45
N LEU A 71 12.75 3.85 -4.90
CA LEU A 71 11.33 3.50 -4.92
C LEU A 71 10.73 3.41 -3.51
N TRP A 72 11.45 2.80 -2.57
CA TRP A 72 11.00 2.73 -1.18
C TRP A 72 11.07 4.08 -0.47
N SER A 73 12.00 4.96 -0.84
CA SER A 73 12.04 6.33 -0.34
C SER A 73 10.84 7.14 -0.86
N GLU A 74 10.48 7.01 -2.13
CA GLU A 74 9.25 7.62 -2.66
C GLU A 74 8.02 7.07 -1.94
N ALA A 75 7.95 5.76 -1.72
CA ALA A 75 6.87 5.12 -0.96
C ALA A 75 6.75 5.76 0.43
N TYR A 76 7.87 5.93 1.14
CA TYR A 76 7.91 6.54 2.46
C TYR A 76 7.37 7.98 2.46
N THR A 77 7.70 8.76 1.42
CA THR A 77 7.23 10.14 1.26
C THR A 77 5.72 10.22 1.01
N VAL A 78 5.15 9.29 0.22
CA VAL A 78 3.72 9.35 -0.11
C VAL A 78 2.83 8.81 1.01
N VAL A 79 3.33 7.92 1.87
CA VAL A 79 2.57 7.44 3.04
C VAL A 79 2.21 8.63 3.94
N PRO A 80 0.93 8.79 4.33
CA PRO A 80 0.52 9.89 5.19
C PRO A 80 1.32 9.95 6.50
N ALA A 81 1.47 11.13 7.09
CA ALA A 81 2.18 11.32 8.37
C ALA A 81 1.31 10.97 9.60
N ASP A 82 0.11 10.46 9.39
CA ASP A 82 -0.80 10.07 10.46
C ASP A 82 -0.24 8.86 11.25
N PRO A 83 -0.31 8.85 12.60
CA PRO A 83 0.13 7.72 13.42
C PRO A 83 -0.45 6.37 12.99
N ALA A 84 -1.65 6.34 12.39
CA ALA A 84 -2.27 5.13 11.87
C ALA A 84 -1.44 4.42 10.78
N TYR A 85 -0.51 5.12 10.11
CA TYR A 85 0.40 4.55 9.11
C TYR A 85 1.84 4.41 9.61
N GLY A 86 2.07 4.56 10.93
CA GLY A 86 3.39 4.48 11.54
C GLY A 86 4.11 3.16 11.26
N GLU A 87 3.37 2.05 11.27
CA GLU A 87 3.91 0.71 10.96
C GLU A 87 4.41 0.61 9.51
N ILE A 88 3.64 1.12 8.54
CA ILE A 88 4.05 1.13 7.12
C ILE A 88 5.35 1.93 6.95
N LYS A 89 5.43 3.10 7.59
CA LYS A 89 6.63 3.93 7.56
C LYS A 89 7.83 3.24 8.20
N ALA A 90 7.64 2.57 9.33
CA ALA A 90 8.68 1.81 10.00
C ALA A 90 9.21 0.67 9.12
N LEU A 91 8.32 -0.10 8.49
CA LEU A 91 8.70 -1.18 7.57
C LEU A 91 9.52 -0.66 6.39
N LEU A 92 9.12 0.49 5.81
CA LEU A 92 9.88 1.14 4.74
C LEU A 92 11.28 1.57 5.20
N LEU A 93 11.42 2.14 6.41
CA LEU A 93 12.74 2.48 6.96
C LEU A 93 13.63 1.24 7.08
N TYR A 94 13.10 0.12 7.59
CA TYR A 94 13.83 -1.14 7.71
C TYR A 94 14.27 -1.69 6.35
N ASN A 95 13.39 -1.65 5.35
CA ASN A 95 13.71 -2.12 4.01
C ASN A 95 14.76 -1.23 3.33
N ILE A 96 14.64 0.09 3.43
CA ILE A 96 15.64 1.02 2.88
C ILE A 96 16.99 0.76 3.56
N ALA A 97 17.05 0.64 4.88
CA ALA A 97 18.29 0.31 5.59
C ALA A 97 18.93 -0.98 5.07
N THR A 98 18.11 -2.01 4.84
CA THR A 98 18.54 -3.28 4.29
C THR A 98 19.08 -3.16 2.87
N ALA A 99 18.42 -2.41 2.00
CA ALA A 99 18.95 -2.14 0.66
C ALA A 99 20.26 -1.37 0.68
N ARG A 100 20.47 -0.47 1.64
CA ARG A 100 21.73 0.26 1.78
C ARG A 100 22.89 -0.64 2.20
N GLU A 101 22.67 -1.52 3.17
CA GLU A 101 23.67 -2.56 3.52
C GLU A 101 24.03 -3.42 2.30
N LYS A 102 23.03 -3.85 1.53
CA LYS A 102 23.26 -4.60 0.30
C LYS A 102 23.94 -3.79 -0.80
N ALA A 103 23.62 -2.50 -0.92
CA ALA A 103 24.31 -1.60 -1.84
C ALA A 103 25.79 -1.45 -1.44
N PHE A 104 26.12 -1.38 -0.15
CA PHE A 104 27.51 -1.42 0.30
C PHE A 104 28.21 -2.72 -0.08
N GLU A 105 27.56 -3.88 0.14
CA GLU A 105 28.13 -5.18 -0.24
C GLU A 105 28.49 -5.26 -1.73
N VAL A 106 27.73 -4.61 -2.61
CA VAL A 106 27.95 -4.63 -4.06
C VAL A 106 28.87 -3.52 -4.56
N TYR A 107 28.70 -2.29 -4.07
CA TYR A 107 29.35 -1.10 -4.63
C TYR A 107 30.47 -0.54 -3.75
N GLY A 108 30.58 -0.98 -2.48
CA GLY A 108 31.65 -0.58 -1.55
C GLY A 108 31.55 0.84 -1.00
N GLU A 109 30.43 1.53 -1.20
CA GLU A 109 30.24 2.92 -0.77
C GLU A 109 29.94 2.99 0.74
N VAL A 110 30.94 3.30 1.58
CA VAL A 110 30.82 3.36 3.05
C VAL A 110 29.71 4.32 3.53
N SER A 111 29.35 5.33 2.75
CA SER A 111 28.21 6.20 3.04
C SER A 111 26.89 5.44 3.16
N GLU A 112 26.72 4.32 2.45
CA GLU A 112 25.51 3.50 2.52
C GLU A 112 25.35 2.85 3.90
N LEU A 113 26.43 2.37 4.50
CA LEU A 113 26.43 1.82 5.86
C LEU A 113 26.03 2.86 6.90
N ARG A 114 26.60 4.07 6.84
CA ARG A 114 26.25 5.17 7.75
C ARG A 114 24.77 5.55 7.62
N GLN A 115 24.26 5.57 6.39
CA GLN A 115 22.85 5.87 6.15
C GLN A 115 21.93 4.74 6.63
N ALA A 116 22.34 3.47 6.48
CA ALA A 116 21.63 2.32 7.01
C ALA A 116 21.52 2.39 8.55
N GLU A 117 22.61 2.72 9.25
CA GLU A 117 22.62 2.87 10.71
C GLU A 117 21.61 3.93 11.18
N ILE A 118 21.56 5.08 10.51
CA ILE A 118 20.61 6.16 10.82
C ILE A 118 19.17 5.66 10.65
N LEU A 119 18.88 4.96 9.56
CA LEU A 119 17.54 4.43 9.28
C LEU A 119 17.14 3.34 10.30
N LEU A 120 18.06 2.45 10.67
CA LEU A 120 17.86 1.47 11.74
C LEU A 120 17.61 2.16 13.09
N GLY A 121 18.29 3.27 13.38
CA GLY A 121 18.01 4.05 14.58
C GLY A 121 16.63 4.69 14.60
N ASN A 122 16.07 5.04 13.44
CA ASN A 122 14.70 5.52 13.33
C ASN A 122 13.68 4.37 13.44
N PHE A 123 13.97 3.22 12.84
CA PHE A 123 13.17 2.01 13.02
C PHE A 123 13.16 1.55 14.48
N GLU A 124 14.30 1.57 15.17
CA GLU A 124 14.43 1.23 16.60
C GLU A 124 13.45 2.04 17.47
N LYS A 125 13.29 3.33 17.18
CA LYS A 125 12.36 4.22 17.91
C LYS A 125 10.89 3.87 17.66
N SER A 126 10.56 3.20 16.56
CA SER A 126 9.19 2.79 16.21
C SER A 126 8.81 1.43 16.79
N ILE A 127 9.78 0.61 17.18
CA ILE A 127 9.55 -0.74 17.71
C ILE A 127 8.58 -0.75 18.91
N PRO A 128 8.68 0.16 19.91
CA PRO A 128 7.73 0.17 21.02
C PRO A 128 6.26 0.39 20.64
N SER A 129 5.98 1.05 19.51
CA SER A 129 4.62 1.26 19.01
C SER A 129 4.10 0.12 18.14
N ILE A 130 4.99 -0.71 17.58
CA ILE A 130 4.63 -1.83 16.68
C ILE A 130 4.45 -3.12 17.48
N TYR A 131 5.34 -3.38 18.43
CA TYR A 131 5.37 -4.63 19.21
C TYR A 131 4.84 -4.40 20.63
N GLN A 132 3.60 -4.84 20.87
CA GLN A 132 2.94 -4.70 22.17
C GLN A 132 3.51 -5.69 23.19
N GLU A 133 3.77 -6.93 22.76
CA GLU A 133 4.36 -7.96 23.60
C GLU A 133 5.81 -7.65 23.95
N GLU A 134 6.14 -7.73 25.24
CA GLU A 134 7.47 -7.34 25.74
C GLU A 134 8.58 -8.22 25.19
N SER A 135 8.34 -9.52 25.10
CA SER A 135 9.31 -10.49 24.57
C SER A 135 9.62 -10.22 23.09
N GLU A 136 8.61 -9.97 22.27
CA GLU A 136 8.77 -9.66 20.84
C GLU A 136 9.49 -8.33 20.64
N ARG A 137 9.07 -7.30 21.37
CA ARG A 137 9.71 -5.98 21.35
C ARG A 137 11.19 -6.06 21.73
N ALA A 138 11.51 -6.78 22.80
CA ALA A 138 12.89 -6.97 23.24
C ALA A 138 13.74 -7.72 22.20
N ALA A 139 13.17 -8.76 21.57
CA ALA A 139 13.82 -9.51 20.52
C ALA A 139 14.15 -8.63 19.30
N GLU A 140 13.19 -7.81 18.85
CA GLU A 140 13.41 -6.90 17.71
C GLU A 140 14.41 -5.79 18.04
N LEU A 141 14.36 -5.21 19.25
CA LEU A 141 15.38 -4.26 19.71
C LEU A 141 16.78 -4.88 19.71
N SER A 142 16.93 -6.13 20.18
CA SER A 142 18.22 -6.84 20.17
C SER A 142 18.75 -6.98 18.74
N LYS A 143 17.92 -7.48 17.82
CA LYS A 143 18.30 -7.66 16.40
C LYS A 143 18.76 -6.35 15.77
N VAL A 144 18.03 -5.27 15.97
CA VAL A 144 18.38 -3.96 15.39
C VAL A 144 19.66 -3.41 15.99
N ARG A 145 19.86 -3.53 17.31
CA ARG A 145 21.08 -3.07 17.98
C ARG A 145 22.31 -3.86 17.57
N GLU A 146 22.19 -5.19 17.47
CA GLU A 146 23.25 -6.05 16.95
C GLU A 146 23.61 -5.69 15.51
N ARG A 147 22.62 -5.43 14.66
CA ARG A 147 22.82 -5.02 13.28
C ARG A 147 23.55 -3.67 13.18
N LYS A 148 23.15 -2.69 13.99
CA LYS A 148 23.84 -1.39 14.09
C LYS A 148 25.28 -1.53 14.60
N ALA A 149 25.51 -2.37 15.61
CA ALA A 149 26.86 -2.61 16.13
C ALA A 149 27.80 -3.15 15.04
N LYS A 150 27.34 -4.12 14.23
CA LYS A 150 28.11 -4.66 13.10
C LYS A 150 28.44 -3.64 12.02
N ILE A 151 27.59 -2.62 11.84
CA ILE A 151 27.81 -1.54 10.87
C ILE A 151 28.90 -0.56 11.36
N ALA A 152 29.06 -0.43 12.68
CA ALA A 152 29.98 0.51 13.31
C ALA A 152 31.41 -0.04 13.50
N GLU A 153 31.63 -1.33 13.22
CA GLU A 153 32.95 -2.00 13.23
C GLU A 153 33.78 -1.68 11.98
#